data_AF-A0A395XMS7-F1
#
_entry.id   AF-A0A395XMS7-F1
#
_cell.length_a   1.000
_cell.length_b   1.000
_cell.length_c   1.000
_cell.angle_alpha   90.00
_cell.angle_beta   90.00
_cell.angle_gamma   90.00
#
_symmetry.space_group_name_H-M   'P 1'
#
loop_
_entity.id
_entity.type
_entity.pdbx_description
1 polymer ?
#
loop_
_entity_poly.entity_id
_entity_poly.type
_entity_poly.pdbx_seq_one_letter_code
_entity_poly.pdbx_strand_id
1 'polypeptide(L)'
;MKNILITPEGIKTNLKNVKPLEAICEYIWNGFDAGASQIKVYLHTNELGLINMVSVIDNGVGIVYHELPYKFQPFNESKKAGKSSRSNHSLPHGRKGIGRLTFFSFAQMARWETVYEKDGKRYQYYIDMNKDSLNEYDDNGGNEPVETSNSVGTKVTFTQLITLSKDEIIDEIKNEFFWFIELNKNNQYEIWVDNKRISYEDIVVNRTELDMKQFKL
;
A
#
# COMPACT_ATOMS: atom_id res chain seq x y z
N MET A 1 19.44 -12.44 1.75
CA MET A 1 18.19 -12.74 1.02
C MET A 1 17.45 -13.87 1.71
N LYS A 2 16.14 -13.71 1.89
CA LYS A 2 15.23 -14.66 2.55
C LYS A 2 14.13 -15.06 1.57
N ASN A 3 13.67 -16.31 1.66
CA ASN A 3 12.63 -16.84 0.76
C ASN A 3 11.22 -16.54 1.28
N ILE A 4 10.30 -16.28 0.35
CA ILE A 4 8.85 -16.29 0.49
C ILE A 4 8.37 -17.69 0.13
N LEU A 5 7.46 -18.27 0.92
CA LEU A 5 7.02 -19.66 0.70
C LEU A 5 5.98 -19.81 -0.44
N ILE A 6 5.67 -18.76 -1.19
CA ILE A 6 4.82 -18.86 -2.40
C ILE A 6 5.73 -19.17 -3.57
N THR A 7 5.40 -20.21 -4.34
CA THR A 7 6.16 -20.54 -5.55
C THR A 7 6.07 -19.41 -6.57
N PRO A 8 7.14 -19.12 -7.34
CA PRO A 8 7.10 -18.14 -8.43
C PRO A 8 5.92 -18.35 -9.39
N GLU A 9 5.54 -19.60 -9.66
CA GLU A 9 4.38 -19.99 -10.46
C GLU A 9 3.06 -19.58 -9.80
N GLY A 10 2.93 -19.76 -8.49
CA GLY A 10 1.75 -19.33 -7.71
C GLY A 10 1.61 -17.81 -7.66
N ILE A 11 2.72 -17.09 -7.58
CA ILE A 11 2.77 -15.62 -7.65
C ILE A 11 2.31 -15.17 -9.04
N LYS A 12 2.91 -15.73 -10.10
CA LYS A 12 2.60 -15.38 -11.49
C LYS A 12 1.14 -15.66 -11.85
N THR A 13 0.57 -16.81 -11.43
CA THR A 13 -0.82 -17.16 -11.73
C THR A 13 -1.83 -16.26 -11.00
N ASN A 14 -1.61 -15.97 -9.72
CA ASN A 14 -2.55 -15.13 -8.94
C ASN A 14 -2.47 -13.65 -9.32
N LEU A 15 -1.34 -13.20 -9.87
CA LEU A 15 -1.11 -11.78 -10.12
C LEU A 15 -1.01 -11.41 -11.60
N LYS A 16 -1.18 -12.38 -12.52
CA LYS A 16 -1.09 -12.19 -13.97
C LYS A 16 -1.94 -11.04 -14.52
N ASN A 17 -3.08 -10.77 -13.86
CA ASN A 17 -4.07 -9.81 -14.33
C ASN A 17 -4.07 -8.50 -13.53
N VAL A 18 -3.16 -8.32 -12.58
CA VAL A 18 -3.09 -7.08 -11.81
C VAL A 18 -2.66 -5.95 -12.73
N LYS A 19 -3.51 -4.92 -12.86
CA LYS A 19 -3.16 -3.76 -13.67
C LYS A 19 -2.17 -2.86 -12.92
N PRO A 20 -1.26 -2.18 -13.64
CA PRO A 20 -0.31 -1.24 -13.05
C PRO A 20 -0.92 -0.19 -12.12
N LEU A 21 -2.02 0.43 -12.53
CA LEU A 21 -2.66 1.52 -11.77
C LEU A 21 -3.38 0.98 -10.52
N GLU A 22 -4.07 -0.15 -10.65
CA GLU A 22 -4.66 -0.90 -9.52
C GLU A 22 -3.57 -1.28 -8.50
N ALA A 23 -2.40 -1.73 -8.97
CA ALA A 23 -1.28 -2.06 -8.10
C ALA A 23 -0.76 -0.84 -7.31
N ILE A 24 -0.72 0.35 -7.89
CA ILE A 24 -0.36 1.58 -7.16
C ILE A 24 -1.40 1.85 -6.06
N CYS A 25 -2.69 1.67 -6.36
CA CYS A 25 -3.76 1.82 -5.38
C CYS A 25 -3.65 0.82 -4.23
N GLU A 26 -3.23 -0.42 -4.48
CA GLU A 26 -2.95 -1.40 -3.42
C GLU A 26 -1.91 -0.89 -2.41
N TYR A 27 -0.89 -0.13 -2.83
CA TYR A 27 0.07 0.47 -1.89
C TYR A 27 -0.52 1.63 -1.08
N ILE A 28 -1.50 2.35 -1.62
CA ILE A 28 -2.26 3.33 -0.87
C ILE A 28 -3.16 2.62 0.15
N TRP A 29 -3.87 1.56 -0.25
CA TRP A 29 -4.64 0.74 0.68
C TRP A 29 -3.78 0.16 1.80
N ASN A 30 -2.57 -0.31 1.51
CA ASN A 30 -1.64 -0.80 2.54
C ASN A 30 -1.31 0.27 3.59
N GLY A 31 -1.20 1.54 3.19
CA GLY A 31 -1.02 2.65 4.12
C GLY A 31 -2.24 2.84 5.03
N PHE A 32 -3.44 2.85 4.47
CA PHE A 32 -4.69 2.97 5.25
C PHE A 32 -4.90 1.76 6.18
N ASP A 33 -4.62 0.54 5.73
CA ASP A 33 -4.65 -0.69 6.52
C ASP A 33 -3.64 -0.64 7.68
N ALA A 34 -2.54 0.10 7.53
CA ALA A 34 -1.56 0.39 8.59
C ALA A 34 -1.99 1.53 9.53
N GLY A 35 -3.22 2.03 9.41
CA GLY A 35 -3.77 3.10 10.24
C GLY A 35 -3.31 4.50 9.86
N ALA A 36 -2.74 4.69 8.67
CA ALA A 36 -2.35 6.01 8.19
C ALA A 36 -3.57 6.90 7.97
N SER A 37 -3.50 8.16 8.39
CA SER A 37 -4.47 9.19 8.00
C SER A 37 -4.03 9.93 6.74
N GLN A 38 -2.75 9.93 6.43
CA GLN A 38 -2.19 10.66 5.29
C GLN A 38 -1.29 9.75 4.46
N ILE A 39 -1.53 9.75 3.15
CA ILE A 39 -0.72 9.06 2.17
C ILE A 39 -0.23 10.07 1.13
N LYS A 40 1.06 10.02 0.83
CA LYS A 40 1.71 10.87 -0.19
C LYS A 40 2.29 9.99 -1.28
N VAL A 41 1.91 10.29 -2.51
CA VAL A 41 2.44 9.68 -3.73
C VAL A 41 3.32 10.74 -4.42
N TYR A 42 4.57 10.38 -4.70
CA TYR A 42 5.50 11.22 -5.44
C TYR A 42 5.85 10.56 -6.77
N LEU A 43 5.69 11.32 -7.85
CA LEU A 43 5.98 10.90 -9.22
C LEU A 43 7.25 11.63 -9.67
N HIS A 44 8.38 10.92 -9.66
CA HIS A 44 9.66 11.50 -10.01
C HIS A 44 9.90 11.32 -11.51
N THR A 45 10.23 12.40 -12.19
CA THR A 45 10.52 12.41 -13.62
C THR A 45 12.02 12.50 -13.89
N ASN A 46 12.49 11.83 -14.94
CA ASN A 46 13.83 12.04 -15.49
C ASN A 46 13.91 13.34 -16.31
N GLU A 47 15.09 13.62 -16.89
CA GLU A 47 15.34 14.79 -17.74
C GLU A 47 14.45 14.85 -19.00
N LEU A 48 13.87 13.72 -19.42
CA LEU A 48 12.95 13.63 -20.55
C LEU A 48 11.47 13.80 -20.15
N GLY A 49 11.20 14.07 -18.87
CA GLY A 49 9.84 14.22 -18.34
C GLY A 49 9.09 12.90 -18.13
N LEU A 50 9.76 11.74 -18.29
CA LEU A 50 9.16 10.43 -18.05
C LEU A 50 9.26 10.06 -16.57
N ILE A 51 8.18 9.52 -16.00
CA ILE A 51 8.18 9.00 -14.63
C ILE A 51 9.13 7.81 -14.55
N ASN A 52 10.21 7.93 -13.77
CA ASN A 52 11.22 6.88 -13.61
C ASN A 52 11.25 6.28 -12.20
N MET A 53 10.59 6.94 -11.24
CA MET A 53 10.44 6.47 -9.87
C MET A 53 9.11 6.94 -9.30
N VAL A 54 8.43 6.05 -8.57
CA VAL A 54 7.21 6.35 -7.81
C VAL A 54 7.49 6.04 -6.35
N SER A 55 7.10 6.95 -5.45
CA SER A 55 7.15 6.69 -4.01
C SER A 55 5.76 6.80 -3.40
N VAL A 56 5.35 5.84 -2.57
CA VAL A 56 4.13 5.88 -1.75
C VAL A 56 4.55 5.93 -0.29
N ILE A 57 4.13 6.96 0.43
CA ILE A 57 4.54 7.23 1.82
C ILE A 57 3.30 7.34 2.68
N ASP A 58 3.22 6.53 3.73
CA ASP A 58 2.16 6.57 4.72
C ASP A 58 2.71 6.99 6.10
N ASN A 59 1.83 7.57 6.92
CA ASN A 59 2.11 7.89 8.32
C ASN A 59 1.50 6.86 9.30
N GLY A 60 1.35 5.61 8.85
CA GLY A 60 0.82 4.52 9.65
C GLY A 60 1.82 4.00 10.68
N VAL A 61 1.55 2.81 11.22
CA VAL A 61 2.32 2.22 12.33
C VAL A 61 3.69 1.63 11.95
N GLY A 62 4.02 1.61 10.66
CA GLY A 62 5.21 0.95 10.14
C GLY A 62 5.13 -0.59 10.15
N ILE A 63 6.23 -1.24 9.80
CA ILE A 63 6.32 -2.71 9.77
C ILE A 63 7.25 -3.15 10.90
N VAL A 64 6.73 -3.90 11.87
CA VAL A 64 7.54 -4.43 12.97
C VAL A 64 8.48 -5.52 12.44
N TYR A 65 9.79 -5.36 12.67
CA TYR A 65 10.82 -6.24 12.09
C TYR A 65 10.62 -7.72 12.43
N HIS A 66 10.33 -8.06 13.69
CA HIS A 66 10.10 -9.44 14.10
C HIS A 66 8.77 -10.03 13.58
N GLU A 67 7.86 -9.19 13.08
CA GLU A 67 6.66 -9.65 12.39
C GLU A 67 6.90 -9.91 10.91
N LEU A 68 8.03 -9.46 10.36
CA LEU A 68 8.35 -9.56 8.94
C LEU A 68 8.27 -11.00 8.42
N PRO A 69 8.83 -12.03 9.11
CA PRO A 69 8.69 -13.41 8.65
C PRO A 69 7.23 -13.87 8.60
N TYR A 70 6.37 -13.43 9.52
CA TYR A 70 4.95 -13.80 9.52
C TYR A 70 4.14 -13.03 8.47
N LYS A 71 4.47 -11.77 8.23
CA LYS A 71 3.83 -10.96 7.19
C LYS A 71 4.22 -11.47 5.81
N PHE A 72 5.47 -11.86 5.60
CA PHE A 72 6.01 -12.36 4.33
C PHE A 72 5.94 -13.89 4.17
N GLN A 73 5.36 -14.62 5.12
CA GLN A 73 4.95 -16.02 4.94
C GLN A 73 3.49 -16.08 4.43
N PRO A 74 3.16 -16.98 3.49
CA PRO A 74 1.79 -17.23 3.09
C PRO A 74 0.98 -17.76 4.27
N PHE A 75 -0.17 -17.13 4.49
CA PHE A 75 -1.22 -17.68 5.32
C PHE A 75 -1.88 -18.83 4.54
N ASN A 76 -1.49 -20.07 4.82
CA ASN A 76 -2.27 -21.23 4.38
C ASN A 76 -3.61 -21.21 5.14
N GLU A 77 -4.70 -20.87 4.45
CA GLU A 77 -6.08 -20.91 4.96
C GLU A 77 -6.54 -22.36 5.19
N SER A 78 -6.04 -23.03 6.22
CA SER A 78 -6.65 -24.26 6.71
C SER A 78 -6.88 -24.32 8.21
N LYS A 79 -6.57 -23.27 9.00
CA LYS A 79 -6.71 -23.34 10.47
C LYS A 79 -7.22 -22.10 11.22
N LYS A 80 -7.99 -21.18 10.62
CA LYS A 80 -8.76 -20.18 11.40
C LYS A 80 -10.14 -19.86 10.82
N ALA A 81 -11.00 -20.87 10.72
CA ALA A 81 -12.45 -20.69 10.56
C ALA A 81 -13.16 -20.28 11.88
N GLY A 82 -12.49 -19.55 12.76
CA GLY A 82 -13.01 -19.31 14.11
C GLY A 82 -12.28 -18.20 14.84
N LYS A 83 -12.57 -16.95 14.48
CA LYS A 83 -12.69 -15.82 15.40
C LYS A 83 -13.17 -14.60 14.61
N SER A 84 -14.45 -14.36 14.75
CA SER A 84 -15.19 -13.16 14.36
C SER A 84 -14.59 -11.91 15.02
N SER A 85 -14.03 -11.00 14.23
CA SER A 85 -14.01 -9.57 14.56
C SER A 85 -14.97 -8.88 13.61
N ARG A 86 -16.11 -8.41 14.15
CA ARG A 86 -17.05 -7.54 13.46
C ARG A 86 -16.37 -6.19 13.22
N SER A 87 -15.90 -5.94 12.01
CA SER A 87 -15.79 -4.59 11.46
C SER A 87 -16.66 -4.57 10.21
N ASN A 88 -17.62 -3.65 10.17
CA ASN A 88 -18.55 -3.44 9.05
C ASN A 88 -17.86 -2.73 7.87
N HIS A 89 -16.65 -3.14 7.52
CA HIS A 89 -16.04 -2.83 6.25
C HIS A 89 -15.94 -4.13 5.46
N SER A 90 -16.45 -4.09 4.24
CA SER A 90 -16.16 -5.07 3.21
C SER A 90 -14.64 -5.23 3.08
N LEU A 91 -14.13 -6.27 3.73
CA LEU A 91 -12.82 -6.89 3.55
C LEU A 91 -11.60 -6.00 3.90
N PRO A 92 -10.74 -6.42 4.85
CA PRO A 92 -9.34 -6.03 4.80
C PRO A 92 -8.79 -6.59 3.48
N HIS A 93 -8.47 -5.72 2.51
CA HIS A 93 -7.88 -6.11 1.22
C HIS A 93 -6.57 -6.92 1.43
N GLY A 94 -5.89 -6.73 2.56
CA GLY A 94 -4.68 -7.43 2.97
C GLY A 94 -4.77 -8.91 3.37
N ARG A 95 -5.91 -9.61 3.24
CA ARG A 95 -6.08 -10.99 3.78
C ARG A 95 -5.13 -12.06 3.24
N LYS A 96 -4.52 -11.88 2.06
CA LYS A 96 -3.61 -12.88 1.46
C LYS A 96 -2.12 -12.53 1.51
N GLY A 97 -1.76 -11.30 1.92
CA GLY A 97 -0.38 -10.84 1.87
C GLY A 97 0.23 -10.73 0.46
N ILE A 98 -0.60 -10.84 -0.59
CA ILE A 98 -0.14 -10.81 -1.98
C ILE A 98 -0.06 -9.37 -2.52
N GLY A 99 -0.81 -8.41 -1.93
CA GLY A 99 -0.83 -7.01 -2.36
C GLY A 99 0.55 -6.35 -2.46
N ARG A 100 1.48 -6.67 -1.53
CA ARG A 100 2.86 -6.15 -1.58
C ARG A 100 3.72 -6.71 -2.73
N LEU A 101 3.25 -7.76 -3.41
CA LEU A 101 3.94 -8.31 -4.58
C LEU A 101 3.48 -7.64 -5.86
N THR A 102 2.36 -6.90 -5.87
CA THR A 102 1.77 -6.35 -7.10
C THR A 102 2.67 -5.38 -7.86
N PHE A 103 3.76 -4.89 -7.25
CA PHE A 103 4.69 -3.96 -7.92
C PHE A 103 5.29 -4.53 -9.21
N PHE A 104 5.43 -5.86 -9.33
CA PHE A 104 6.02 -6.44 -10.53
C PHE A 104 5.21 -6.13 -11.80
N SER A 105 3.94 -5.74 -11.66
CA SER A 105 3.11 -5.33 -12.80
C SER A 105 3.60 -4.03 -13.43
N PHE A 106 4.31 -3.17 -12.68
CA PHE A 106 4.71 -1.84 -13.13
C PHE A 106 6.17 -1.44 -12.84
N ALA A 107 6.92 -2.20 -12.03
CA ALA A 107 8.29 -1.87 -11.63
C ALA A 107 9.19 -3.12 -11.58
N GLN A 108 10.50 -2.94 -11.77
CA GLN A 108 11.49 -4.02 -11.57
C GLN A 108 11.89 -4.16 -10.10
N MET A 109 11.97 -3.05 -9.36
CA MET A 109 12.42 -3.02 -7.97
C MET A 109 11.41 -2.30 -7.09
N ALA A 110 11.28 -2.78 -5.86
CA ALA A 110 10.55 -2.13 -4.79
C ALA A 110 11.39 -2.12 -3.51
N ARG A 111 11.47 -0.97 -2.86
CA ARG A 111 12.16 -0.77 -1.58
C ARG A 111 11.21 -0.17 -0.56
N TRP A 112 10.98 -0.87 0.54
CA TRP A 112 10.28 -0.36 1.70
C TRP A 112 11.32 0.20 2.67
N GLU A 113 11.16 1.44 3.07
CA GLU A 113 11.87 2.08 4.18
C GLU A 113 10.83 2.32 5.26
N THR A 114 10.96 1.69 6.42
CA THR A 114 9.89 1.69 7.43
C THR A 114 10.45 2.02 8.80
N VAL A 115 9.66 2.80 9.55
CA VAL A 115 9.92 3.14 10.94
C VAL A 115 8.75 2.64 11.76
N TYR A 116 9.01 1.80 12.76
CA TYR A 116 8.02 1.31 13.70
C TYR A 116 8.41 1.67 15.13
N GLU A 117 7.42 1.74 16.02
CA GLU A 117 7.64 1.98 17.45
C GLU A 117 7.51 0.67 18.23
N LYS A 118 8.43 0.45 19.18
CA LYS A 118 8.40 -0.66 20.13
C LYS A 118 9.00 -0.21 21.45
N ASP A 119 8.27 -0.44 22.55
CA ASP A 119 8.71 -0.12 23.92
C ASP A 119 9.16 1.35 24.09
N GLY A 120 8.46 2.28 23.42
CA GLY A 120 8.74 3.72 23.47
C GLY A 120 9.96 4.17 22.63
N LYS A 121 10.55 3.27 21.85
CA LYS A 121 11.67 3.55 20.94
C LYS A 121 11.26 3.32 19.50
N ARG A 122 11.84 4.09 18.59
CA ARG A 122 11.60 3.95 17.15
C ARG A 122 12.77 3.29 16.47
N TYR A 123 12.47 2.36 15.57
CA TYR A 123 13.45 1.57 14.85
C TYR A 123 13.18 1.67 13.35
N GLN A 124 14.26 1.83 12.59
CA GLN A 124 14.21 1.89 11.13
C GLN A 124 15.00 0.76 10.50
N TYR A 125 14.49 0.28 9.37
CA TYR A 125 15.18 -0.67 8.49
C TYR A 125 14.56 -0.59 7.09
N TYR A 126 15.13 -1.35 6.15
CA TYR A 126 14.58 -1.47 4.81
C TYR A 126 14.28 -2.92 4.41
N ILE A 127 13.40 -3.07 3.42
CA ILE A 127 13.13 -4.32 2.72
C ILE A 127 13.31 -4.04 1.23
N ASP A 128 14.14 -4.81 0.53
CA ASP A 128 14.25 -4.74 -0.93
C ASP A 128 13.68 -5.99 -1.59
N MET A 129 12.97 -5.81 -2.71
CA MET A 129 12.47 -6.88 -3.56
C MET A 129 12.74 -6.60 -5.05
N ASN A 130 12.96 -7.68 -5.80
CA ASN A 130 13.16 -7.66 -7.25
C ASN A 130 12.12 -8.54 -7.95
N LYS A 131 11.57 -8.06 -9.07
CA LYS A 131 10.61 -8.78 -9.90
C LYS A 131 11.12 -10.12 -10.45
N ASP A 132 12.42 -10.27 -10.67
CA ASP A 132 13.01 -11.52 -11.16
C ASP A 132 13.10 -12.60 -10.07
N SER A 133 13.02 -12.17 -8.81
CA SER A 133 13.12 -13.02 -7.62
C SER A 133 11.99 -12.68 -6.64
N LEU A 134 10.74 -12.68 -7.10
CA LEU A 134 9.56 -12.34 -6.28
C LEU A 134 9.34 -13.26 -5.09
N ASN A 135 9.97 -14.43 -5.09
CA ASN A 135 10.01 -15.35 -3.96
C ASN A 135 11.13 -15.00 -2.97
N GLU A 136 11.83 -13.88 -3.11
CA GLU A 136 12.95 -13.47 -2.27
C GLU A 136 12.84 -12.00 -1.85
N TYR A 137 13.37 -11.67 -0.68
CA TYR A 137 13.55 -10.31 -0.22
C TYR A 137 14.86 -10.16 0.55
N ASP A 138 15.44 -8.95 0.50
CA ASP A 138 16.50 -8.54 1.42
C ASP A 138 15.89 -7.73 2.56
N ASP A 139 16.10 -8.15 3.80
CA ASP A 139 15.66 -7.42 4.99
C ASP A 139 16.84 -6.76 5.67
N ASN A 140 17.14 -5.55 5.23
CA ASN A 140 18.17 -4.69 5.82
C ASN A 140 19.59 -5.25 5.69
N GLY A 141 19.88 -6.00 4.62
CA GLY A 141 21.18 -6.64 4.42
C GLY A 141 21.48 -7.71 5.47
N GLY A 142 20.45 -8.24 6.14
CA GLY A 142 20.58 -9.17 7.26
C GLY A 142 20.95 -8.50 8.60
N ASN A 143 20.97 -7.18 8.68
CA ASN A 143 21.24 -6.45 9.92
C ASN A 143 19.96 -6.18 10.70
N GLU A 144 20.07 -6.11 12.03
CA GLU A 144 18.97 -5.67 12.90
C GLU A 144 18.57 -4.20 12.61
N PRO A 145 17.30 -3.82 12.87
CA PRO A 145 16.86 -2.43 12.79
C PRO A 145 17.68 -1.51 13.69
N VAL A 146 17.93 -0.28 13.22
CA VAL A 146 18.66 0.73 13.98
C VAL A 146 17.69 1.69 14.66
N GLU A 147 17.99 2.11 15.88
CA GLU A 147 17.21 3.12 16.59
C GLU A 147 17.27 4.46 15.82
N THR A 148 16.15 5.19 15.76
CA THR A 148 16.04 6.43 14.99
C THR A 148 15.16 7.46 15.68
N SER A 149 15.37 8.73 15.35
CA SER A 149 14.47 9.82 15.70
C SER A 149 13.41 10.09 14.63
N ASN A 150 13.46 9.44 13.47
CA ASN A 150 12.48 9.60 12.40
C ASN A 150 11.05 9.24 12.86
N SER A 151 10.04 9.84 12.23
CA SER A 151 8.63 9.56 12.54
C SER A 151 8.22 8.16 12.05
N VAL A 152 7.23 7.57 12.71
CA VAL A 152 6.64 6.27 12.33
C VAL A 152 5.95 6.38 10.97
N GLY A 153 6.02 5.31 10.18
CA GLY A 153 5.42 5.24 8.84
C GLY A 153 6.21 4.34 7.91
N THR A 154 5.74 4.20 6.68
CA THR A 154 6.44 3.45 5.64
C THR A 154 6.52 4.26 4.35
N LYS A 155 7.68 4.21 3.70
CA LYS A 155 7.91 4.70 2.35
C LYS A 155 8.23 3.52 1.45
N VAL A 156 7.43 3.31 0.40
CA VAL A 156 7.73 2.32 -0.64
C VAL A 156 8.18 3.06 -1.89
N THR A 157 9.36 2.74 -2.38
CA THR A 157 9.97 3.34 -3.58
C THR A 157 10.06 2.30 -4.68
N PHE A 158 9.53 2.62 -5.86
CA PHE A 158 9.54 1.77 -7.05
C PHE A 158 10.45 2.37 -8.11
N THR A 159 11.32 1.56 -8.71
CA THR A 159 12.24 2.01 -9.77
C THR A 159 12.23 1.06 -10.97
N GLN A 160 12.77 1.55 -12.10
CA GLN A 160 12.75 0.86 -13.39
C GLN A 160 11.31 0.51 -13.78
N LEU A 161 10.52 1.56 -13.97
CA LEU A 161 9.09 1.47 -14.19
C LEU A 161 8.78 1.17 -15.65
N ILE A 162 7.61 0.60 -15.90
CA ILE A 162 6.94 0.74 -17.20
C ILE A 162 6.61 2.22 -17.43
N THR A 163 6.25 2.58 -18.67
CA THR A 163 5.70 3.92 -18.93
C THR A 163 4.38 4.09 -18.18
N LEU A 164 4.29 5.16 -17.39
CA LEU A 164 3.09 5.54 -16.63
C LEU A 164 2.73 6.99 -16.95
N SER A 165 1.44 7.30 -17.02
CA SER A 165 0.93 8.66 -17.11
C SER A 165 0.55 9.18 -15.73
N LYS A 166 0.94 10.42 -15.42
CA LYS A 166 0.53 11.09 -14.19
C LYS A 166 -1.00 11.26 -14.11
N ASP A 167 -1.63 11.59 -15.23
CA ASP A 167 -3.07 11.83 -15.28
C ASP A 167 -3.84 10.51 -15.05
N GLU A 168 -3.39 9.41 -15.67
CA GLU A 168 -3.99 8.08 -15.46
C GLU A 168 -3.84 7.61 -14.01
N ILE A 169 -2.69 7.87 -13.36
CA ILE A 169 -2.50 7.57 -11.93
C ILE A 169 -3.47 8.38 -11.08
N ILE A 170 -3.60 9.68 -11.34
CA ILE A 170 -4.50 10.57 -10.57
C ILE A 170 -5.95 10.13 -10.75
N ASP A 171 -6.36 9.81 -11.97
CA ASP A 171 -7.73 9.38 -12.28
C ASP A 171 -8.06 8.04 -11.64
N GLU A 172 -7.14 7.06 -11.68
CA GLU A 172 -7.34 5.79 -10.99
C GLU A 172 -7.47 5.98 -9.48
N ILE A 173 -6.60 6.80 -8.86
CA ILE A 173 -6.68 7.10 -7.42
C ILE A 173 -8.03 7.77 -7.09
N LYS A 174 -8.52 8.69 -7.91
CA LYS A 174 -9.84 9.30 -7.69
C LYS A 174 -10.94 8.25 -7.77
N ASN A 175 -10.95 7.42 -8.82
CA ASN A 175 -11.97 6.41 -9.04
C ASN A 175 -12.00 5.34 -7.93
N GLU A 176 -10.84 4.96 -7.42
CA GLU A 176 -10.74 3.96 -6.35
C GLU A 176 -11.13 4.54 -4.98
N PHE A 177 -10.70 5.76 -4.66
CA PHE A 177 -10.76 6.28 -3.29
C PHE A 177 -11.84 7.36 -3.04
N PHE A 178 -12.59 7.83 -4.05
CA PHE A 178 -13.58 8.91 -3.84
C PHE A 178 -14.59 8.57 -2.73
N TRP A 179 -15.14 7.34 -2.75
CA TRP A 179 -16.15 6.90 -1.80
C TRP A 179 -15.55 6.79 -0.39
N PHE A 180 -14.31 6.29 -0.28
CA PHE A 180 -13.63 6.11 0.99
C PHE A 180 -13.37 7.47 1.65
N ILE A 181 -12.86 8.44 0.89
CA ILE A 181 -12.61 9.79 1.39
C ILE A 181 -13.94 10.46 1.76
N GLU A 182 -15.00 10.31 0.94
CA GLU A 182 -16.32 10.88 1.22
C GLU A 182 -16.92 10.34 2.52
N LEU A 183 -16.93 9.02 2.70
CA LEU A 183 -17.47 8.38 3.91
C LEU A 183 -16.66 8.68 5.16
N ASN A 184 -15.37 9.03 5.00
CA ASN A 184 -14.45 9.29 6.10
C ASN A 184 -14.03 10.76 6.21
N LYS A 185 -14.81 11.70 5.67
CA LYS A 185 -14.53 13.16 5.73
C LYS A 185 -14.21 13.66 7.14
N ASN A 186 -14.89 13.12 8.16
CA ASN A 186 -14.70 13.52 9.56
C ASN A 186 -13.42 12.94 10.19
N ASN A 187 -12.85 11.89 9.60
CA ASN A 187 -11.66 11.20 10.10
C ASN A 187 -10.36 11.75 9.48
N GLN A 188 -10.45 12.82 8.68
CA GLN A 188 -9.30 13.54 8.09
C GLN A 188 -8.35 12.64 7.28
N TYR A 189 -8.89 11.64 6.56
CA TYR A 189 -8.08 10.86 5.61
C TYR A 189 -7.72 11.69 4.38
N GLU A 190 -6.47 11.59 3.94
CA GLU A 190 -5.94 12.37 2.83
C GLU A 190 -5.01 11.54 1.93
N ILE A 191 -5.16 11.74 0.62
CA ILE A 191 -4.21 11.28 -0.40
C ILE A 191 -3.65 12.51 -1.11
N TRP A 192 -2.33 12.57 -1.26
CA TRP A 192 -1.62 13.64 -1.95
C TRP A 192 -0.81 13.07 -3.11
N VAL A 193 -0.83 13.71 -4.27
CA VAL A 193 0.04 13.38 -5.42
C VAL A 193 0.87 14.61 -5.78
N ASP A 194 2.20 14.51 -5.74
CA ASP A 194 3.14 15.63 -5.97
C ASP A 194 2.78 16.91 -5.18
N ASN A 195 2.48 16.74 -3.89
CA ASN A 195 2.05 17.81 -2.97
C ASN A 195 0.68 18.44 -3.31
N LYS A 196 -0.11 17.86 -4.21
CA LYS A 196 -1.50 18.25 -4.44
C LYS A 196 -2.44 17.25 -3.78
N ARG A 197 -3.30 17.73 -2.88
CA ARG A 197 -4.36 16.91 -2.29
C ARG A 197 -5.32 16.44 -3.38
N ILE A 198 -5.59 15.14 -3.42
CA ILE A 198 -6.60 14.58 -4.31
C ILE A 198 -7.97 15.07 -3.86
N SER A 199 -8.70 15.63 -4.82
CA SER A 199 -10.10 15.99 -4.72
C SER A 199 -10.83 15.25 -5.83
N TYR A 200 -12.06 14.85 -5.55
CA TYR A 200 -12.96 14.18 -6.49
C TYR A 200 -14.19 15.07 -6.81
N GLU A 201 -14.17 16.34 -6.39
CA GLU A 201 -15.30 17.26 -6.65
C GLU A 201 -15.56 17.47 -8.15
N ASP A 202 -14.54 17.31 -8.99
CA ASP A 202 -14.65 17.40 -10.44
C ASP A 202 -15.41 16.23 -11.08
N ILE A 203 -15.54 15.09 -10.38
CA ILE A 203 -16.31 13.93 -10.85
C ILE A 203 -17.67 13.79 -10.17
N VAL A 204 -18.00 14.64 -9.19
CA VAL A 204 -19.29 14.61 -8.49
C VAL A 204 -20.34 15.40 -9.28
N VAL A 205 -21.33 14.69 -9.83
CA VAL A 205 -22.44 15.30 -10.57
C VAL A 205 -23.50 15.88 -9.63
N ASN A 206 -23.88 15.14 -8.58
CA ASN A 206 -24.86 15.55 -7.60
C ASN A 206 -24.61 14.91 -6.23
N ARG A 207 -25.13 15.55 -5.17
CA ARG A 207 -25.21 14.97 -3.82
C ARG A 207 -26.67 14.98 -3.37
N THR A 208 -27.14 13.85 -2.87
CA THR A 208 -28.50 13.73 -2.34
C THR A 208 -28.41 13.26 -0.90
N GLU A 209 -28.96 14.05 0.02
CA GLU A 209 -29.12 13.62 1.41
C GLU A 209 -30.37 12.74 1.53
N LEU A 210 -30.19 11.53 2.04
CA LEU A 210 -31.29 10.60 2.31
C LEU A 210 -31.58 10.59 3.82
N ASP A 211 -32.77 11.04 4.20
CA ASP A 211 -33.24 10.88 5.59
C ASP A 211 -33.63 9.42 5.83
N MET A 212 -32.72 8.68 6.46
CA MET A 212 -32.91 7.27 6.79
C MET A 212 -34.11 7.02 7.72
N LYS A 213 -34.65 8.05 8.40
CA LYS A 213 -35.87 7.91 9.22
C LYS A 213 -37.12 7.60 8.38
N GLN A 214 -37.08 7.87 7.07
CA GLN A 214 -38.20 7.60 6.16
C GLN A 214 -38.24 6.13 5.70
N PHE A 215 -37.14 5.39 5.85
CA PHE A 215 -37.06 3.97 5.56
C PHE A 215 -37.29 3.18 6.86
N LYS A 216 -38.54 2.78 7.12
CA LYS A 216 -38.84 1.79 8.17
C LYS A 216 -38.19 0.46 7.79
N LEU A 217 -37.11 0.10 8.47
CA LEU A 217 -36.54 -1.26 8.50
C LEU A 217 -37.45 -2.20 9.30
#